data_AF-A0AAJ6TQJ1-F1
#
_entry.id   AF-A0AAJ6TQJ1-F1
#
_cell.length_a   1.000
_cell.length_b   1.000
_cell.length_c   1.000
_cell.angle_alpha   90.00
_cell.angle_beta   90.00
_cell.angle_gamma   90.00
#
_symmetry.space_group_name_H-M   'P 1'
#
loop_
_entity.id
_entity.type
_entity.pdbx_description
1 polymer ?
#
loop_
_entity_poly.entity_id
_entity_poly.type
_entity_poly.pdbx_seq_one_letter_code
_entity_poly.pdbx_strand_id
1 'polypeptide(L)'
;MLYSEQMDQHHPTITCRFNAFNGRRIHCTMRDLSSLPSLWAILLFFFFLLCPATSSLHSRQSGSTKFRHQAVVARHGAVATDDGRCSRIGIDVLREGGHAVDAAVAASLCLGVVSPASSGIGGGAFMIIRLASGELHAYDMRETAPMQASEVLRILTSLS
;
A
#
# COMPACT_ATOMS: atom_id res chain seq x y z
N MET A 1 15.48 8.58 -18.59
CA MET A 1 14.30 9.39 -18.27
C MET A 1 13.97 9.11 -16.81
N LEU A 2 14.32 10.03 -15.91
CA LEU A 2 14.13 9.88 -14.46
C LEU A 2 12.65 10.19 -14.15
N TYR A 3 11.95 9.32 -13.42
CA TYR A 3 10.64 9.65 -12.85
C TYR A 3 10.68 9.52 -11.33
N SER A 4 10.21 10.59 -10.70
CA SER A 4 10.24 10.88 -9.27
C SER A 4 9.34 9.94 -8.46
N GLU A 5 9.92 9.30 -7.46
CA GLU A 5 9.18 8.78 -6.31
C GLU A 5 8.67 9.96 -5.48
N GLN A 6 7.38 10.29 -5.61
CA GLN A 6 6.68 11.08 -4.59
C GLN A 6 6.07 10.10 -3.57
N MET A 7 6.89 9.73 -2.59
CA MET A 7 6.45 9.16 -1.31
C MET A 7 5.83 10.28 -0.47
N ASP A 8 4.58 10.08 -0.10
CA ASP A 8 3.72 11.03 0.59
C ASP A 8 4.21 11.32 2.02
N GLN A 9 4.25 12.61 2.37
CA GLN A 9 4.92 13.16 3.54
C GLN A 9 3.97 13.21 4.75
N HIS A 10 3.93 12.15 5.56
CA HIS A 10 3.38 12.20 6.92
C HIS A 10 4.30 11.47 7.92
N HIS A 11 5.46 12.05 8.21
CA HIS A 11 6.23 11.76 9.43
C HIS A 11 7.11 12.99 9.81
N PRO A 12 7.16 13.38 11.09
CA PRO A 12 8.05 14.46 11.55
C PRO A 12 9.51 14.09 11.26
N THR A 13 10.24 15.05 10.69
CA THR A 13 11.59 14.91 10.15
C THR A 13 12.60 14.68 11.27
N ILE A 14 13.02 13.43 11.47
CA ILE A 14 14.25 13.11 12.20
C ILE A 14 15.35 12.93 11.14
N THR A 15 16.17 13.97 10.93
CA THR A 15 17.32 13.90 10.04
C THR A 15 18.49 13.24 10.78
N CYS A 16 18.62 11.91 10.69
CA CYS A 16 19.83 11.19 11.09
C CYS A 16 20.70 10.93 9.87
N ARG A 17 21.89 11.55 9.81
CA ARG A 17 22.88 11.28 8.75
C ARG A 17 23.66 10.02 9.12
N PHE A 18 23.34 8.89 8.49
CA PHE A 18 24.08 7.64 8.63
C PHE A 18 25.35 7.70 7.77
N ASN A 19 26.52 7.47 8.38
CA ASN A 19 27.76 7.24 7.64
C ASN A 19 28.31 5.86 8.05
N ALA A 20 27.95 4.84 7.28
CA ALA A 20 28.28 3.45 7.56
C ALA A 20 29.68 3.14 6.99
N PHE A 21 30.76 3.35 7.75
CA PHE A 21 32.04 2.69 7.44
C PHE A 21 33.10 2.56 8.56
N ASN A 22 32.86 2.87 9.85
CA ASN A 22 33.94 2.61 10.85
C ASN A 22 33.58 2.59 12.35
N GLY A 23 32.53 1.86 12.76
CA GLY A 23 32.40 1.30 14.13
C GLY A 23 32.70 2.21 15.34
N ARG A 24 32.38 3.52 15.31
CA ARG A 24 32.58 4.46 16.44
C ARG A 24 31.32 5.27 16.75
N ARG A 25 31.12 5.51 18.06
CA ARG A 25 29.98 6.15 18.73
C ARG A 25 29.31 7.30 17.94
N ILE A 26 27.98 7.23 17.85
CA ILE A 26 27.13 8.30 17.31
C ILE A 26 27.02 9.41 18.36
N HIS A 27 27.59 10.58 18.05
CA HIS A 27 27.43 11.80 18.83
C HIS A 27 26.28 12.62 18.21
N CYS A 28 25.10 12.57 18.82
CA CYS A 28 24.01 13.48 18.49
C CYS A 28 24.18 14.76 19.33
N THR A 29 24.54 15.88 18.71
CA THR A 29 24.49 17.19 19.38
C THR A 29 23.10 17.79 19.14
N MET A 30 22.23 17.78 20.16
CA MET A 30 21.06 18.66 20.17
C MET A 30 21.58 20.10 20.20
N ARG A 31 21.19 20.90 19.19
CA ARG A 31 21.40 22.34 19.25
C ARG A 31 20.25 22.89 20.08
N ASP A 32 20.53 23.02 21.38
CA ASP A 32 19.68 23.66 22.36
C ASP A 32 19.27 25.06 21.88
N LEU A 33 17.98 25.25 21.62
CA LEU A 33 17.39 26.55 21.31
C LEU A 33 16.36 26.89 22.39
N SER A 34 16.82 26.89 23.65
CA SER A 34 15.98 27.00 24.85
C SER A 34 16.22 28.28 25.67
N SER A 35 16.62 29.40 25.03
CA SER A 35 16.95 30.64 25.77
C SER A 35 16.37 31.95 25.23
N LEU A 36 15.12 31.98 24.75
CA LEU A 36 14.34 33.23 24.59
C LEU A 36 12.85 33.03 24.94
N PRO A 37 12.48 32.84 26.22
CA PRO A 37 11.09 32.56 26.60
C PRO A 37 10.14 33.78 26.54
N SER A 38 10.61 34.99 26.20
CA SER A 38 9.81 36.22 26.27
C SER A 38 9.19 36.68 24.94
N LEU A 39 9.68 36.24 23.78
CA LEU A 39 9.15 36.67 22.47
C LEU A 39 8.03 35.76 21.95
N TRP A 40 8.07 34.48 22.31
CA TRP A 40 7.04 33.50 21.90
C TRP A 40 5.71 33.74 22.61
N ALA A 41 5.72 34.19 23.86
CA ALA A 41 4.51 34.51 24.60
C ALA A 41 3.74 35.71 23.98
N ILE A 42 4.47 36.71 23.48
CA ILE A 42 3.89 37.90 22.84
C ILE A 42 3.31 37.54 21.47
N LEU A 43 4.01 36.72 20.69
CA LEU A 43 3.52 36.20 19.40
C LEU A 43 2.27 35.32 19.57
N LEU A 44 2.24 34.45 20.58
CA LEU A 44 1.08 33.61 20.89
C LEU A 44 -0.12 34.42 21.39
N PHE A 45 0.12 35.48 22.18
CA PHE A 45 -0.94 36.38 22.66
C PHE A 45 -1.58 37.19 21.52
N PHE A 46 -0.77 37.70 20.58
CA PHE A 46 -1.28 38.41 19.40
C PHE A 46 -2.00 37.48 18.41
N PHE A 47 -1.53 36.24 18.25
CA PHE A 47 -2.19 35.21 17.43
C PHE A 47 -3.58 34.83 17.99
N PHE A 48 -3.75 34.87 19.32
CA PHE A 48 -5.02 34.55 19.97
C PHE A 48 -6.01 35.73 19.96
N LEU A 49 -5.54 36.98 19.88
CA LEU A 49 -6.40 38.17 19.88
C LEU A 49 -6.90 38.60 18.48
N LEU A 50 -6.26 38.11 17.40
CA LEU A 50 -6.59 38.47 16.01
C LEU A 50 -7.23 37.30 15.22
N CYS A 51 -7.87 36.37 15.90
CA CYS A 51 -8.73 35.37 15.27
C CYS A 51 -10.14 35.55 15.85
N PRO A 52 -11.05 36.31 15.21
CA PRO A 52 -12.45 36.21 15.58
C PRO A 52 -12.83 34.74 15.34
N ALA A 53 -13.54 34.17 16.30
CA ALA A 53 -14.11 32.84 16.21
C ALA A 53 -15.03 32.72 14.99
N THR A 54 -14.46 32.47 13.83
CA THR A 54 -15.11 31.76 12.75
C THR A 54 -14.41 30.42 12.67
N SER A 55 -14.94 29.49 13.45
CA SER A 55 -14.94 28.08 13.09
C SER A 55 -15.55 27.94 11.69
N SER A 56 -14.79 28.28 10.65
CA SER A 56 -15.00 27.69 9.34
C SER A 56 -14.73 26.20 9.55
N LEU A 57 -15.83 25.46 9.74
CA LEU A 57 -15.91 24.06 9.39
C LEU A 57 -15.16 23.90 8.07
N HIS A 58 -13.92 23.41 8.15
CA HIS A 58 -13.26 22.85 6.99
C HIS A 58 -14.04 21.57 6.72
N SER A 59 -15.19 21.73 6.06
CA SER A 59 -15.87 20.66 5.36
C SER A 59 -14.79 20.08 4.46
N ARG A 60 -14.21 18.94 4.88
CA ARG A 60 -13.53 18.06 3.94
C ARG A 60 -14.56 17.88 2.84
N GLN A 61 -14.33 18.51 1.71
CA GLN A 61 -15.01 18.09 0.51
C GLN A 61 -14.67 16.62 0.38
N SER A 62 -15.62 15.77 0.72
CA SER A 62 -15.71 14.42 0.21
C SER A 62 -15.80 14.64 -1.29
N GLY A 63 -14.64 14.74 -1.94
CA GLY A 63 -14.55 14.80 -3.37
C GLY A 63 -15.33 13.60 -3.84
N SER A 64 -16.50 13.84 -4.44
CA SER A 64 -17.20 12.79 -5.17
C SER A 64 -16.15 12.24 -6.12
N THR A 65 -15.62 11.06 -5.81
CA THR A 65 -14.81 10.32 -6.76
C THR A 65 -15.77 10.04 -7.88
N LYS A 66 -15.81 10.93 -8.88
CA LYS A 66 -16.43 10.63 -10.15
C LYS A 66 -15.81 9.30 -10.52
N PHE A 67 -16.60 8.22 -10.53
CA PHE A 67 -16.21 6.93 -11.08
C PHE A 67 -15.94 7.18 -12.55
N ARG A 68 -14.77 7.75 -12.83
CA ARG A 68 -14.28 8.00 -14.16
C ARG A 68 -13.92 6.59 -14.60
N HIS A 69 -14.74 6.00 -15.48
CA HIS A 69 -14.39 4.78 -16.18
C HIS A 69 -13.10 5.07 -16.98
N GLN A 70 -11.96 4.92 -16.32
CA GLN A 70 -10.65 5.07 -16.91
C GLN A 70 -10.29 3.72 -17.50
N ALA A 71 -10.77 3.49 -18.72
CA ALA A 71 -10.24 2.40 -19.53
C ALA A 71 -8.78 2.75 -19.86
N VAL A 72 -7.84 1.97 -19.33
CA VAL A 72 -6.42 2.10 -19.63
C VAL A 72 -6.10 1.20 -20.81
N VAL A 73 -5.63 1.81 -21.91
CA VAL A 73 -5.17 1.07 -23.10
C VAL A 73 -3.65 1.01 -23.07
N ALA A 74 -3.10 -0.20 -23.15
CA ALA A 74 -1.67 -0.43 -23.18
C ALA A 74 -1.30 -1.32 -24.38
N ARG A 75 -0.13 -1.04 -25.00
CA ARG A 75 0.33 -1.77 -26.20
C ARG A 75 1.02 -3.10 -25.88
N HIS A 76 1.71 -3.19 -24.75
CA HIS A 76 2.60 -4.31 -24.44
C HIS A 76 2.05 -5.22 -23.33
N GLY A 77 1.27 -4.67 -22.41
CA GLY A 77 0.71 -5.41 -21.29
C GLY A 77 0.00 -4.48 -20.32
N ALA A 78 -0.91 -5.04 -19.53
CA ALA A 78 -1.63 -4.34 -18.48
C ALA A 78 -1.77 -5.27 -17.28
N VAL A 79 -1.78 -4.68 -16.08
CA VAL A 79 -2.06 -5.37 -14.82
C VAL A 79 -3.14 -4.59 -14.11
N ALA A 80 -4.16 -5.30 -13.62
CA ALA A 80 -5.28 -4.73 -12.89
C ALA A 80 -5.52 -5.55 -11.61
N THR A 81 -5.62 -4.85 -10.48
CA THR A 81 -5.84 -5.40 -9.14
C THR A 81 -6.72 -4.45 -8.33
N ASP A 82 -7.28 -4.93 -7.22
CA ASP A 82 -8.14 -4.12 -6.33
C ASP A 82 -7.42 -2.89 -5.73
N ASP A 83 -6.11 -2.99 -5.49
CA ASP A 83 -5.29 -1.86 -5.02
C ASP A 83 -4.27 -1.42 -6.10
N GLY A 84 -4.24 -0.12 -6.40
CA GLY A 84 -3.35 0.42 -7.43
C GLY A 84 -1.85 0.28 -7.15
N ARG A 85 -1.43 0.08 -5.89
CA ARG A 85 -0.03 -0.23 -5.55
C ARG A 85 0.36 -1.63 -6.03
N CYS A 86 -0.53 -2.61 -5.90
CA CYS A 86 -0.28 -3.97 -6.36
C CYS A 86 -0.25 -4.06 -7.90
N SER A 87 -1.10 -3.27 -8.57
CA SER A 87 -1.04 -3.12 -10.04
C SER A 87 0.31 -2.54 -10.49
N ARG A 88 0.84 -1.53 -9.76
CA ARG A 88 2.16 -0.96 -10.06
C ARG A 88 3.29 -1.98 -9.90
N ILE A 89 3.29 -2.75 -8.80
CA ILE A 89 4.29 -3.81 -8.58
C ILE A 89 4.26 -4.84 -9.72
N GLY A 90 3.07 -5.30 -10.14
CA GLY A 90 2.96 -6.22 -11.28
C GLY A 90 3.46 -5.60 -12.59
N ILE A 91 3.21 -4.32 -12.83
CA ILE A 91 3.76 -3.60 -14.00
C ILE A 91 5.29 -3.52 -13.94
N ASP A 92 5.87 -3.30 -12.77
CA ASP A 92 7.33 -3.22 -12.64
C ASP A 92 7.99 -4.58 -12.94
N VAL A 93 7.37 -5.69 -12.53
CA VAL A 93 7.82 -7.05 -12.94
C VAL A 93 7.76 -7.25 -14.45
N LEU A 94 6.69 -6.78 -15.13
CA LEU A 94 6.62 -6.83 -16.59
C LEU A 94 7.70 -5.96 -17.25
N ARG A 95 8.03 -4.80 -16.67
CA ARG A 95 9.07 -3.89 -17.18
C ARG A 95 10.46 -4.46 -17.01
N GLU A 96 10.69 -5.26 -15.97
CA GLU A 96 11.94 -6.00 -15.74
C GLU A 96 12.10 -7.20 -16.70
N GLY A 97 11.12 -7.47 -17.55
CA GLY A 97 11.14 -8.56 -18.52
C GLY A 97 10.50 -9.86 -18.02
N GLY A 98 9.77 -9.81 -16.90
CA GLY A 98 8.99 -10.94 -16.40
C GLY A 98 7.77 -11.26 -17.27
N HIS A 99 7.25 -12.48 -17.13
CA HIS A 99 6.05 -12.92 -17.86
C HIS A 99 4.77 -12.48 -17.15
N ALA A 100 3.63 -12.62 -17.83
CA ALA A 100 2.31 -12.34 -17.24
C ALA A 100 2.04 -13.13 -15.95
N VAL A 101 2.59 -14.35 -15.85
CA VAL A 101 2.49 -15.21 -14.66
C VAL A 101 3.28 -14.62 -13.49
N ASP A 102 4.52 -14.16 -13.72
CA ASP A 102 5.37 -13.55 -12.68
C ASP A 102 4.74 -12.27 -12.13
N ALA A 103 4.20 -11.44 -13.04
CA ALA A 103 3.48 -10.22 -12.68
C ALA A 103 2.22 -10.52 -11.86
N ALA A 104 1.47 -11.58 -12.21
CA ALA A 104 0.31 -12.02 -11.45
C ALA A 104 0.70 -12.50 -10.04
N VAL A 105 1.77 -13.29 -9.91
CA VAL A 105 2.27 -13.77 -8.60
C VAL A 105 2.70 -12.60 -7.72
N ALA A 106 3.48 -11.66 -8.23
CA ALA A 106 3.90 -10.47 -7.47
C ALA A 106 2.71 -9.61 -7.03
N ALA A 107 1.73 -9.42 -7.92
CA ALA A 107 0.51 -8.70 -7.62
C ALA A 107 -0.35 -9.41 -6.55
N SER A 108 -0.49 -10.73 -6.63
CA SER A 108 -1.22 -11.54 -5.63
C SER A 108 -0.54 -11.52 -4.26
N LEU A 109 0.79 -11.59 -4.21
CA LEU A 109 1.55 -11.46 -2.96
C LEU A 109 1.35 -10.08 -2.33
N CYS A 110 1.36 -9.01 -3.13
CA CYS A 110 1.04 -7.67 -2.65
C CYS A 110 -0.39 -7.59 -2.10
N LEU A 111 -1.38 -8.16 -2.80
CA LEU A 111 -2.77 -8.19 -2.33
C LEU A 111 -2.91 -8.95 -1.01
N GLY A 112 -2.15 -10.02 -0.81
CA GLY A 112 -2.11 -10.73 0.47
C GLY A 112 -1.62 -9.87 1.65
N VAL A 113 -0.79 -8.85 1.39
CA VAL A 113 -0.31 -7.91 2.42
C VAL A 113 -1.27 -6.74 2.59
N VAL A 114 -1.79 -6.20 1.49
CA VAL A 114 -2.64 -5.00 1.48
C VAL A 114 -4.08 -5.29 1.89
N SER A 115 -4.61 -6.44 1.46
CA SER A 115 -5.97 -6.91 1.71
C SER A 115 -5.97 -8.34 2.26
N PRO A 116 -5.39 -8.55 3.47
CA PRO A 116 -5.23 -9.88 4.06
C PRO A 116 -6.56 -10.57 4.38
N ALA A 117 -7.64 -9.78 4.53
CA ALA A 117 -8.98 -10.31 4.76
C ALA A 117 -9.59 -10.94 3.50
N SER A 118 -9.12 -10.58 2.31
CA SER A 118 -9.67 -11.04 1.03
C SER A 118 -8.77 -12.03 0.30
N SER A 119 -7.46 -11.92 0.47
CA SER A 119 -6.48 -12.76 -0.21
C SER A 119 -5.31 -13.04 0.70
N GLY A 120 -4.65 -14.18 0.52
CA GLY A 120 -3.46 -14.53 1.28
C GLY A 120 -3.03 -15.97 1.04
N ILE A 121 -1.84 -16.30 1.52
CA ILE A 121 -1.23 -17.63 1.35
C ILE A 121 -1.95 -18.75 2.12
N GLY A 122 -2.82 -18.39 3.07
CA GLY A 122 -3.56 -19.34 3.90
C GLY A 122 -4.91 -19.77 3.32
N GLY A 123 -5.32 -19.18 2.20
CA GLY A 123 -6.54 -19.56 1.49
C GLY A 123 -6.25 -20.35 0.21
N GLY A 124 -7.20 -20.29 -0.73
CA GLY A 124 -7.11 -20.91 -2.04
C GLY A 124 -7.17 -19.90 -3.19
N ALA A 125 -6.94 -20.39 -4.40
CA ALA A 125 -7.00 -19.59 -5.61
C ALA A 125 -7.45 -20.41 -6.83
N PHE A 126 -7.94 -19.71 -7.84
CA PHE A 126 -8.12 -20.26 -9.19
C PHE A 126 -7.33 -19.42 -10.16
N MET A 127 -6.47 -20.05 -10.97
CA MET A 127 -5.66 -19.36 -11.97
C MET A 127 -5.94 -19.92 -13.36
N ILE A 128 -6.28 -19.04 -14.29
CA ILE A 128 -6.44 -19.39 -15.70
C ILE A 128 -5.30 -18.74 -16.47
N ILE A 129 -4.55 -19.56 -17.19
CA ILE A 129 -3.39 -19.13 -17.97
C ILE A 129 -3.64 -19.48 -19.43
N ARG A 130 -3.44 -18.50 -20.31
CA ARG A 130 -3.36 -18.71 -21.75
C ARG A 130 -1.92 -18.54 -22.20
N LEU A 131 -1.30 -19.59 -22.73
CA LEU A 131 0.05 -19.52 -23.27
C LEU A 131 0.05 -18.84 -24.65
N ALA A 132 1.22 -18.39 -25.07
CA ALA A 132 1.44 -17.88 -26.42
C ALA A 132 1.17 -18.93 -27.51
N SER A 133 1.29 -20.23 -27.18
CA SER A 133 0.89 -21.35 -28.06
C SER A 133 -0.61 -21.43 -28.31
N GLY A 134 -1.41 -20.71 -27.50
CA GLY A 134 -2.86 -20.76 -27.52
C GLY A 134 -3.49 -21.78 -26.56
N GLU A 135 -2.66 -22.59 -25.90
CA GLU A 135 -3.08 -23.54 -24.87
C GLU A 135 -3.65 -22.82 -23.64
N LEU A 136 -4.67 -23.42 -23.02
CA LEU A 136 -5.33 -22.93 -21.83
C LEU A 136 -5.11 -23.91 -20.68
N HIS A 137 -4.57 -23.41 -19.57
CA HIS A 137 -4.44 -24.15 -18.32
C HIS A 137 -5.31 -23.50 -17.25
N ALA A 138 -5.97 -24.34 -16.45
CA ALA A 138 -6.71 -23.92 -15.27
C ALA A 138 -6.15 -24.65 -14.05
N TYR A 139 -5.71 -23.89 -13.06
CA TYR A 139 -5.21 -24.40 -11.80
C TYR A 139 -6.27 -24.19 -10.71
N ASP A 140 -6.78 -25.28 -10.14
CA ASP A 140 -7.62 -25.29 -8.93
C ASP A 140 -6.70 -25.48 -7.73
N MET A 141 -6.54 -24.42 -6.93
CA MET A 141 -5.76 -24.42 -5.69
C MET A 141 -6.68 -24.26 -4.48
N ARG A 142 -7.89 -24.85 -4.52
CA ARG A 142 -8.77 -24.88 -3.35
C ARG A 142 -8.16 -25.66 -2.20
N GLU A 143 -8.50 -25.18 -1.02
CA GLU A 143 -8.13 -25.77 0.24
C GLU A 143 -8.72 -27.17 0.38
N THR A 144 -7.93 -28.08 0.93
CA THR A 144 -8.37 -29.45 1.21
C THR A 144 -8.67 -29.58 2.70
N ALA A 145 -9.83 -30.16 3.02
CA ALA A 145 -10.18 -30.44 4.40
C ALA A 145 -9.13 -31.39 5.04
N PRO A 146 -8.68 -31.12 6.27
CA PRO A 146 -7.71 -31.99 6.93
C PRO A 146 -8.30 -33.37 7.20
N MET A 147 -7.46 -34.40 7.26
CA MET A 147 -7.90 -35.79 7.47
C MET A 147 -8.68 -36.01 8.78
N GLN A 148 -8.49 -35.14 9.77
CA GLN A 148 -9.19 -35.20 11.07
C GLN A 148 -10.55 -34.48 11.05
N ALA A 149 -10.95 -33.86 9.95
CA ALA A 149 -12.27 -33.25 9.83
C ALA A 149 -13.35 -34.34 9.82
N SER A 150 -14.27 -34.29 10.78
CA SER A 150 -15.40 -35.22 10.85
C SER A 150 -16.53 -34.80 9.92
N GLU A 151 -17.31 -35.77 9.45
CA GLU A 151 -18.45 -35.53 8.57
C GLU A 151 -19.54 -34.67 9.24
N VAL A 152 -19.72 -34.80 10.56
CA VAL A 152 -20.66 -33.98 11.34
C VAL A 152 -20.23 -32.50 11.35
N LEU A 153 -18.93 -32.21 11.46
CA LEU A 153 -18.42 -30.84 11.36
C LEU A 153 -18.67 -30.23 9.97
N ARG A 154 -18.64 -31.07 8.93
CA ARG A 154 -18.90 -30.66 7.54
C ARG A 154 -20.37 -30.31 7.28
N ILE A 155 -21.30 -31.00 7.93
CA ILE A 155 -22.75 -30.79 7.76
C ILE A 155 -23.24 -29.59 8.58
N LEU A 156 -22.70 -29.40 9.79
CA LEU A 156 -23.14 -28.28 10.65
C LEU A 156 -22.69 -26.91 10.11
N THR A 157 -21.59 -26.84 9.37
CA THR A 157 -21.12 -25.59 8.72
C THR A 157 -21.85 -25.25 7.42
N SER A 158 -22.62 -26.18 6.83
CA SER A 158 -23.46 -25.89 5.65
C SER A 158 -24.91 -25.50 5.98
N LEU A 159 -25.27 -25.50 7.27
CA LEU A 159 -26.63 -25.21 7.77
C LEU A 159 -26.70 -23.96 8.66
N SER A 160 -25.60 -23.22 8.80
CA SER A 160 -25.48 -21.94 9.50
C SER A 160 -25.21 -20.81 8.51
#